data_AF-A0A5R9F8K7-F1
#
_entry.id   AF-A0A5R9F8K7-F1
#
_cell.length_a   1.000
_cell.length_b   1.000
_cell.length_c   1.000
_cell.angle_alpha   90.00
_cell.angle_beta   90.00
_cell.angle_gamma   90.00
#
_symmetry.space_group_name_H-M   'P 1'
#
loop_
_entity.id
_entity.type
_entity.pdbx_description
1 polymer ?
#
loop_
_entity_poly.entity_id
_entity_poly.type
_entity_poly.pdbx_seq_one_letter_code
_entity_poly.pdbx_strand_id
1 'polypeptide(L)' 'MDAKQRINDWISSEVDLRGITIQNYPSLPYGHRLVDKKGDYILVCIDTKRNIVIYTIKGMEGVFFPGEEEQYF' A
#
# COMPACT_ATOMS: atom_id res chain seq x y z
N MET A 1 -15.37 -1.49 -8.10
CA MET A 1 -13.97 -1.15 -8.44
C MET A 1 -13.11 -2.34 -8.04
N ASP A 2 -12.24 -2.84 -8.92
CA ASP A 2 -11.35 -3.97 -8.62
C ASP A 2 -10.35 -3.60 -7.52
N ALA A 3 -10.14 -4.49 -6.54
CA ALA A 3 -9.21 -4.27 -5.42
C ALA A 3 -7.78 -3.93 -5.91
N LYS A 4 -7.35 -4.59 -7.00
CA LYS A 4 -6.08 -4.33 -7.67
C LYS A 4 -6.03 -2.93 -8.29
N GLN A 5 -7.12 -2.48 -8.92
CA GLN A 5 -7.19 -1.15 -9.51
C GLN A 5 -7.05 -0.09 -8.43
N ARG A 6 -7.78 -0.25 -7.32
CA ARG A 6 -7.80 0.70 -6.21
C ARG A 6 -6.44 0.86 -5.51
N ILE A 7 -5.68 -0.23 -5.36
CA ILE A 7 -4.30 -0.15 -4.85
C ILE A 7 -3.41 0.60 -5.82
N ASN A 8 -3.51 0.33 -7.12
CA ASN A 8 -2.71 1.02 -8.12
C ASN A 8 -3.02 2.52 -8.19
N ASP A 9 -4.29 2.90 -8.09
CA ASP A 9 -4.73 4.29 -8.00
C ASP A 9 -4.16 4.96 -6.74
N TRP A 10 -4.28 4.30 -5.57
CA TRP A 10 -3.73 4.81 -4.33
C TRP A 10 -2.21 4.99 -4.38
N ILE A 11 -1.48 3.97 -4.86
CA ILE A 11 -0.03 4.03 -5.03
C ILE A 11 0.37 5.19 -5.95
N SER A 12 -0.37 5.41 -7.03
CA SER A 12 -0.08 6.48 -7.99
C SER A 12 -0.41 7.88 -7.44
N SER A 13 -1.34 7.99 -6.48
CA SER A 13 -1.71 9.23 -5.80
C SER A 13 -0.73 9.58 -4.67
N GLU A 14 -0.46 8.63 -3.79
CA GLU A 14 0.20 8.90 -2.50
C GLU A 14 1.72 8.69 -2.52
N VAL A 15 2.23 7.94 -3.49
CA VAL A 15 3.64 7.55 -3.53
C VAL A 15 4.33 8.17 -4.74
N ASP A 16 5.39 8.95 -4.50
CA ASP A 16 6.29 9.36 -5.56
C ASP A 16 7.07 8.12 -6.07
N LEU A 17 6.69 7.63 -7.24
CA LEU A 17 7.25 6.39 -7.80
C LEU A 17 8.69 6.54 -8.31
N ARG A 18 9.31 7.73 -8.25
CA ARG A 18 10.67 7.93 -8.81
C ARG A 18 11.70 7.18 -8.00
N GLY A 19 12.23 6.11 -8.59
CA GLY A 19 13.22 5.28 -7.93
C GLY A 19 12.62 4.25 -6.97
N ILE A 20 11.31 4.05 -7.01
CA ILE A 20 10.60 2.99 -6.30
C ILE A 20 10.51 1.76 -7.20
N THR A 21 10.82 0.59 -6.64
CA THR A 21 10.57 -0.71 -7.27
C THR A 21 9.33 -1.33 -6.64
N ILE A 22 8.30 -1.61 -7.44
CA ILE A 22 7.10 -2.30 -6.99
C ILE A 22 7.30 -3.80 -7.18
N GLN A 23 7.18 -4.56 -6.10
CA GLN A 23 7.29 -6.02 -6.08
C GLN A 23 5.96 -6.62 -5.64
N ASN A 24 5.59 -7.77 -6.20
CA ASN A 24 4.41 -8.50 -5.74
C ASN A 24 4.69 -9.12 -4.36
N TYR A 25 3.74 -9.03 -3.44
CA TYR A 25 3.86 -9.58 -2.08
C TYR A 25 2.73 -10.59 -1.82
N PRO A 26 2.92 -11.87 -2.21
CA PRO A 26 1.84 -12.85 -2.27
C PRO A 26 1.29 -13.26 -0.90
N SER A 27 2.01 -12.98 0.19
CA SER A 27 1.55 -13.25 1.55
C SER A 27 0.40 -12.34 1.99
N LEU A 28 0.14 -11.24 1.27
CA LEU A 28 -1.00 -10.37 1.51
C LEU A 28 -1.92 -10.34 0.29
N PRO A 29 -3.26 -10.34 0.46
CA PRO A 29 -4.18 -10.27 -0.65
C PRO A 29 -4.00 -8.94 -1.38
N TYR A 30 -3.68 -9.03 -2.68
CA TYR A 30 -3.33 -7.88 -3.52
C TYR A 30 -2.15 -7.08 -2.96
N GLY A 31 -1.25 -7.73 -2.23
CA GLY A 31 -0.11 -7.11 -1.58
C GLY A 31 0.95 -6.64 -2.56
N HIS A 32 1.40 -5.40 -2.39
CA HIS A 32 2.52 -4.82 -3.10
C HIS A 32 3.57 -4.34 -2.10
N ARG A 33 4.83 -4.68 -2.36
CA ARG A 33 5.98 -4.13 -1.63
C ARG A 33 6.63 -3.07 -2.49
N LEU A 34 6.63 -1.84 -2.03
CA LEU A 34 7.27 -0.72 -2.69
C LEU A 34 8.60 -0.47 -1.99
N VAL A 35 9.71 -0.64 -2.72
CA VAL A 35 11.08 -0.54 -2.18
C VAL A 35 11.78 0.65 -2.81
N ASP A 36 12.37 1.51 -1.99
CA ASP A 36 13.16 2.65 -2.45
C ASP A 36 14.61 2.24 -2.79
N LYS A 37 15.41 3.19 -3.30
CA LYS A 37 16.83 2.95 -3.63
C LYS A 37 17.71 2.66 -2.40
N LYS A 38 17.29 3.05 -1.21
CA LYS A 38 18.01 2.81 0.06
C LYS A 38 17.64 1.47 0.70
N GLY A 39 16.65 0.76 0.16
CA GLY A 39 16.17 -0.51 0.69
C GLY A 39 15.15 -0.34 1.83
N ASP A 40 14.61 0.86 2.01
CA ASP A 40 13.40 1.09 2.77
C ASP A 40 12.18 0.67 1.95
N TYR A 41 11.15 0.19 2.63
CA TYR A 41 9.96 -0.28 1.95
C TYR A 41 8.69 0.00 2.74
N ILE A 42 7.61 0.06 1.97
CA ILE A 42 6.25 -0.02 2.48
C ILE A 42 5.57 -1.26 1.88
N LEU A 43 4.71 -1.90 2.65
CA LEU A 43 3.80 -2.92 2.16
C LEU A 43 2.43 -2.30 2.07
N VAL A 44 1.78 -2.42 0.92
CA VAL A 44 0.44 -1.91 0.64
C VAL A 44 -0.45 -3.10 0.28
N CYS A 45 -1.63 -3.19 0.86
CA CYS A 45 -2.60 -4.22 0.54
C CYS A 45 -4.04 -3.71 0.75
N ILE A 46 -5.03 -4.55 0.47
CA ILE A 46 -6.43 -4.25 0.73
C ILE A 46 -6.89 -4.98 1.99
N ASP A 47 -7.48 -4.23 2.93
CA ASP A 47 -8.33 -4.83 3.95
C ASP A 47 -9.64 -5.24 3.27
N THR A 48 -9.85 -6.53 3.07
CA THR A 48 -11.02 -7.06 2.37
C THR A 48 -12.32 -6.95 3.18
N LYS A 49 -12.24 -6.79 4.51
CA LYS A 49 -13.43 -6.65 5.38
C LYS A 49 -13.98 -5.24 5.33
N ARG A 50 -13.08 -4.26 5.41
CA ARG A 50 -13.42 -2.83 5.33
C ARG A 50 -13.45 -2.33 3.89
N ASN A 51 -12.89 -3.12 2.98
CA ASN A 51 -12.69 -2.75 1.58
C ASN A 51 -11.99 -1.39 1.49
N ILE A 52 -10.82 -1.26 2.14
CA ILE A 52 -9.98 -0.04 2.14
C ILE A 52 -8.53 -0.42 1.83
N VAL A 53 -7.74 0.52 1.31
CA VAL A 53 -6.29 0.35 1.19
C VAL A 53 -5.68 0.50 2.59
N ILE A 54 -4.76 -0.38 2.94
CA ILE A 54 -3.95 -0.29 4.15
C ILE A 54 -2.48 -0.46 3.79
N TYR A 55 -1.61 0.13 4.60
CA TYR A 55 -0.17 0.00 4.42
C TYR A 55 0.58 -0.14 5.75
N THR A 56 1.77 -0.72 5.70
CA THR A 56 2.73 -0.74 6.80
C THR A 56 4.09 -0.31 6.29
N ILE A 57 4.86 0.32 7.16
CA ILE A 57 6.24 0.72 6.87
C ILE A 57 7.23 -0.30 7.45
N LYS A 58 8.41 -0.40 6.84
CA LYS A 58 9.52 -1.20 7.34
C LYS A 58 9.80 -0.88 8.82
N GLY A 59 9.92 -1.91 9.65
CA GLY A 59 10.14 -1.75 11.10
C GLY A 59 8.86 -1.55 11.93
N MET A 60 7.69 -1.37 11.30
CA MET A 60 6.38 -1.36 11.97
C MET A 60 5.52 -2.56 11.54
N GLU A 61 6.16 -3.65 11.11
CA GLU A 61 5.50 -4.86 10.65
C GLU A 61 4.56 -5.42 11.72
N GLY A 62 3.25 -5.38 11.44
CA GLY A 62 2.19 -5.72 12.39
C GLY A 62 1.25 -4.56 12.71
N VAL A 63 1.61 -3.33 12.35
CA VAL A 63 0.75 -2.14 12.44
C VAL A 63 0.37 -1.69 11.04
N PHE A 64 -0.93 -1.65 10.76
CA PHE A 64 -1.46 -1.21 9.48
C PHE A 64 -2.16 0.13 9.62
N PHE A 65 -1.81 1.05 8.73
CA PHE A 65 -2.39 2.38 8.61
C PHE A 65 -3.40 2.39 7.46
N PRO A 66 -4.57 3.05 7.61
CA PRO A 66 -5.50 3.24 6.51
C PRO A 66 -4.88 4.17 5.45
N GLY A 67 -5.09 3.84 4.18
CA GLY A 67 -4.65 4.65 3.04
C GLY A 67 -5.65 5.74 2.62
N GLU A 68 -6.88 5.73 3.12
CA GLU A 68 -7.86 6.77 2.73
C GLU A 68 -7.83 7.98 3.67
N GLU A 69 -7.96 9.15 3.04
CA GLU A 69 -8.19 10.47 3.65
C GLU A 69 -9.41 10.45 4.57
N GLU A 70 -9.29 11.14 5.70
CA GLU A 70 -10.44 11.54 6.50
C GLU A 70 -11.45 12.26 5.59
N GLN A 71 -12.56 11.61 5.23
CA GLN A 71 -13.74 12.34 4.76
C GLN A 71 -14.29 13.11 5.98
N TYR A 72 -13.81 14.33 6.17
CA TYR A 72 -14.47 15.31 7.03
C TYR A 72 -15.85 15.57 6.41
N PHE A 73 -16.88 15.09 7.11
CA PHE A 73 -18.29 15.36 6.83
C PHE A 73 -18.63 16.86 6.96
#